data_AF-A0A7W1K6T5-F1
#
_entry.id   AF-A0A7W1K6T5-F1
#
_cell.length_a   1.000
_cell.length_b   1.000
_cell.length_c   1.000
_cell.angle_alpha   90.00
_cell.angle_beta   90.00
_cell.angle_gamma   90.00
#
_symmetry.space_group_name_H-M   'P 1'
#
loop_
_entity.id
_entity.type
_entity.pdbx_description
1 polymer ?
#
loop_
_entity_poly.entity_id
_entity_poly.type
_entity_poly.pdbx_seq_one_letter_code
_entity_poly.pdbx_strand_id
1 'polypeptide(L)'
;MKSLPRHLNLLHWSLAAVVALAAMLTVPGESGGAPATSDGLKAYFDGTDDIPLDLFGVRFGQTASTDLTLVIRTHEAWESGVINPRLGRQLCVSLRADAQPHPDGRLCAYPSQSSQTGLGLRYTVFDPTTGKQRGIRDLSTVVARPNRTTFRVTFAPSLLRLKPGLYHWQARSSYRDDATCPPPAGCEDVLPNSGETEMKIVVSVAPAARQRCFGAASRDVRRPCRNPSLVRAVVPTPDVAEISPNLPCTPLKQVGLVIPCEFGVPAGDAMNTVALLGDSHAAHWRAALEYVTQEATWRGVSITRSGCPYTRAAVRLDPKSRRTQCTRWNQQVPRWLARHREISTVFVVAHYDAGVVTKDGQSAFKVKMRGYAAAWKALPKSVTRVIVIRDTPKSTPNTLNCVRAAMTKRKSASRACALSREKALDRDPATSAAARQKSARIRAIDMTSFFCSTSDCFPVVGGALVYKDISHLTDVFASTLGPYLLRKIRALNGY
;
A
#
# COMPACT_ATOMS: atom_id res chain seq x y z
N MET A 1 62.41 61.81 -1.45
CA MET A 1 61.34 62.82 -1.58
C MET A 1 60.13 62.10 -2.19
N LYS A 2 59.16 61.61 -1.39
CA LYS A 2 57.79 62.16 -1.18
C LYS A 2 57.12 62.59 -2.51
N SER A 3 55.92 62.16 -2.93
CA SER A 3 54.79 61.44 -2.34
C SER A 3 53.78 61.01 -3.43
N LEU A 4 52.91 60.06 -3.09
CA LEU A 4 51.65 59.54 -3.71
C LEU A 4 50.73 60.54 -4.47
N PRO A 5 49.76 60.09 -5.32
CA PRO A 5 48.56 59.26 -4.97
C PRO A 5 48.14 58.17 -6.02
N ARG A 6 47.59 56.96 -5.70
CA ARG A 6 46.27 56.51 -5.15
C ARG A 6 45.05 57.09 -5.92
N HIS A 7 44.08 56.39 -6.50
CA HIS A 7 43.51 55.03 -6.39
C HIS A 7 42.74 54.71 -7.70
N LEU A 8 42.54 53.43 -8.08
CA LEU A 8 41.20 52.81 -8.26
C LEU A 8 41.28 51.32 -8.69
N ASN A 9 40.53 50.51 -7.94
CA ASN A 9 39.82 49.24 -8.23
C ASN A 9 40.13 48.41 -9.48
N LEU A 10 40.38 47.10 -9.27
CA LEU A 10 39.42 46.01 -9.55
C LEU A 10 40.12 44.66 -9.25
N LEU A 11 39.72 44.00 -8.15
CA LEU A 11 40.20 42.65 -7.81
C LEU A 11 39.15 41.61 -8.19
N HIS A 12 39.67 40.59 -8.87
CA HIS A 12 39.02 39.34 -9.25
C HIS A 12 38.43 38.58 -8.07
N TRP A 13 37.28 37.95 -8.31
CA TRP A 13 36.70 36.93 -7.46
C TRP A 13 37.27 35.55 -7.80
N SER A 14 37.80 34.85 -6.79
CA SER A 14 38.03 33.41 -6.83
C SER A 14 37.82 32.79 -5.45
N LEU A 15 37.02 31.71 -5.45
CA LEU A 15 37.01 30.54 -4.58
C LEU A 15 36.56 30.63 -3.10
N ALA A 16 35.35 30.10 -2.91
CA ALA A 16 35.06 28.85 -2.19
C ALA A 16 35.20 28.74 -0.65
N ALA A 17 34.03 28.39 -0.09
CA ALA A 17 33.75 27.59 1.10
C ALA A 17 33.96 28.23 2.48
N VAL A 18 32.86 28.34 3.25
CA VAL A 18 32.56 27.46 4.41
C VAL A 18 31.29 27.96 5.13
N VAL A 19 30.30 27.05 5.18
CA VAL A 19 29.37 26.77 6.29
C VAL A 19 28.36 27.83 6.75
N ALA A 20 27.10 27.50 6.45
CA ALA A 20 25.90 27.61 7.28
C ALA A 20 25.76 28.86 8.18
N LEU A 21 25.01 29.85 7.70
CA LEU A 21 24.31 30.79 8.57
C LEU A 21 22.88 31.00 8.09
N ALA A 22 21.96 30.80 9.04
CA ALA A 22 20.70 31.50 9.25
C ALA A 22 19.98 32.13 8.04
N ALA A 23 18.77 31.64 7.78
CA ALA A 23 17.68 32.48 7.28
C ALA A 23 16.35 32.01 7.89
N MET A 24 16.13 32.38 9.16
CA MET A 24 14.82 32.91 9.52
C MET A 24 14.75 34.29 8.89
N LEU A 25 13.71 34.57 8.10
CA LEU A 25 13.04 35.86 8.07
C LEU A 25 11.68 35.69 7.36
N THR A 26 10.66 36.17 8.08
CA THR A 26 9.29 36.51 7.66
C THR A 26 8.36 35.37 7.25
N VAL A 27 7.49 35.01 8.20
CA VAL A 27 6.12 34.55 7.94
C VAL A 27 5.33 35.69 7.31
N PRO A 28 4.66 35.50 6.17
CA PRO A 28 3.44 36.22 5.84
C PRO A 28 2.23 35.35 6.19
N GLY A 29 1.27 35.99 6.85
CA GLY A 29 -0.04 35.41 7.14
C GLY A 29 -0.79 34.95 5.89
N GLU A 30 -1.63 33.95 6.13
CA GLU A 30 -2.83 33.52 5.39
C GLU A 30 -2.94 33.87 3.90
N SER A 31 -2.66 32.89 3.05
CA SER A 31 -3.61 32.44 2.01
C SER A 31 -3.12 31.15 1.31
N GLY A 32 -3.82 30.04 1.59
CA GLY A 32 -4.13 29.01 0.60
C GLY A 32 -2.98 28.27 -0.10
N GLY A 33 -2.04 27.65 0.64
CA GLY A 33 -1.07 26.76 0.02
C GLY A 33 -0.09 26.09 0.98
N ALA A 34 -0.58 25.18 1.83
CA ALA A 34 0.31 24.35 2.65
C ALA A 34 1.31 23.59 1.76
N PRO A 35 2.64 23.76 1.95
CA PRO A 35 3.63 23.11 1.10
C PRO A 35 3.58 21.59 1.29
N ALA A 36 3.68 20.86 0.17
CA ALA A 36 3.87 19.41 0.21
C ALA A 36 5.31 19.11 0.60
N THR A 37 5.49 18.18 1.52
CA THR A 37 6.80 17.68 1.97
C THR A 37 7.28 16.49 1.13
N SER A 38 8.47 15.99 1.43
CA SER A 38 9.10 14.84 0.75
C SER A 38 8.27 13.55 0.74
N ASP A 39 7.35 13.36 1.69
CA ASP A 39 6.40 12.24 1.77
C ASP A 39 5.03 12.53 1.11
N GLY A 40 4.86 13.71 0.50
CA GLY A 40 3.68 14.12 -0.26
C GLY A 40 2.51 14.68 0.56
N LEU A 41 2.63 14.82 1.88
CA LEU A 41 1.56 15.40 2.73
C LEU A 41 1.69 16.92 2.85
N LYS A 42 0.55 17.60 3.00
CA LYS A 42 0.49 19.03 3.35
C LYS A 42 0.83 19.24 4.83
N ALA A 43 1.64 20.26 5.12
CA ALA A 43 1.95 20.69 6.48
C ALA A 43 1.28 22.02 6.82
N TYR A 44 0.72 22.08 8.03
CA TYR A 44 0.14 23.28 8.60
C TYR A 44 0.93 23.64 9.85
N PHE A 45 1.10 24.94 10.07
CA PHE A 45 1.90 25.49 11.14
C PHE A 45 1.13 26.61 11.81
N ASP A 46 1.42 26.84 13.08
CA ASP A 46 0.88 27.96 13.85
C ASP A 46 1.98 28.83 14.48
N GLY A 47 1.59 30.05 14.83
CA GLY A 47 2.29 30.90 15.79
C GLY A 47 2.18 30.35 17.22
N THR A 48 2.71 31.09 18.18
CA THR A 48 2.66 30.70 19.60
C THR A 48 1.45 31.35 20.26
N ASP A 49 0.65 30.55 20.95
CA ASP A 49 -0.60 30.97 21.61
C ASP A 49 -0.48 30.99 23.15
N ASP A 50 0.73 30.80 23.70
CA ASP A 50 1.04 30.79 25.13
C ASP A 50 0.18 29.81 25.98
N ILE A 51 -0.26 28.71 25.35
CA ILE A 51 -1.02 27.65 26.03
C ILE A 51 -0.18 26.37 26.22
N PRO A 52 -0.49 25.53 27.21
CA PRO A 52 0.13 24.22 27.32
C PRO A 52 -0.23 23.32 26.13
N LEU A 53 0.76 22.61 25.58
CA LEU A 53 0.62 21.76 24.37
C LEU A 53 0.19 22.54 23.11
N ASP A 54 0.61 23.79 23.00
CA ASP A 54 0.48 24.64 21.81
C ASP A 54 1.10 23.97 20.57
N LEU A 55 0.31 23.86 19.50
CA LEU A 55 0.59 23.18 18.25
C LEU A 55 1.43 24.07 17.33
N PHE A 56 2.73 23.78 17.25
CA PHE A 56 3.58 24.37 16.23
C PHE A 56 3.25 23.88 14.82
N GLY A 57 2.89 22.61 14.65
CA GLY A 57 2.58 22.10 13.32
C GLY A 57 2.02 20.69 13.25
N VAL A 58 1.15 20.47 12.26
CA VAL A 58 0.44 19.20 12.06
C VAL A 58 0.46 18.77 10.61
N ARG A 59 0.61 17.46 10.41
CA ARG A 59 0.56 16.78 9.12
C ARG A 59 -0.21 15.49 9.26
N PHE A 60 -1.26 15.34 8.47
CA PHE A 60 -2.03 14.11 8.43
C PHE A 60 -2.48 13.75 7.02
N GLY A 61 -2.31 12.49 6.66
CA GLY A 61 -2.82 11.95 5.40
C GLY A 61 -2.11 10.71 4.94
N GLN A 62 -2.47 10.26 3.74
CA GLN A 62 -1.92 9.05 3.15
C GLN A 62 -0.61 9.32 2.41
N THR A 63 0.44 8.58 2.77
CA THR A 63 1.76 8.68 2.12
C THR A 63 1.84 7.80 0.87
N ALA A 64 2.97 7.87 0.18
CA ALA A 64 3.26 7.00 -0.97
C ALA A 64 3.20 5.48 -0.65
N SER A 65 3.35 5.07 0.62
CA SER A 65 3.23 3.67 1.05
C SER A 65 1.78 3.21 1.25
N THR A 66 0.79 4.07 0.99
CA THR A 66 -0.65 3.88 1.29
C THR A 66 -1.01 3.88 2.78
N ASP A 67 -0.03 4.03 3.67
CA ASP A 67 -0.28 4.24 5.10
C ASP A 67 -0.74 5.66 5.39
N LEU A 68 -1.57 5.82 6.42
CA LEU A 68 -1.80 7.12 7.03
C LEU A 68 -0.63 7.44 7.95
N THR A 69 -0.10 8.65 7.82
CA THR A 69 0.89 9.19 8.75
C THR A 69 0.31 10.42 9.41
N LEU A 70 0.33 10.44 10.75
CA LEU A 70 0.06 11.59 11.58
C LEU A 70 1.37 12.04 12.24
N VAL A 71 1.69 13.32 12.10
CA VAL A 71 2.74 14.00 12.84
C VAL A 71 2.13 15.23 13.50
N ILE A 72 2.31 15.34 14.80
CA ILE A 72 1.99 16.54 15.58
C ILE A 72 3.27 17.02 16.24
N ARG A 73 3.55 18.31 16.10
CA ARG A 73 4.65 19.00 16.76
C ARG A 73 4.09 20.16 17.58
N THR A 74 4.54 20.27 18.82
CA THR A 74 4.28 21.41 19.71
C THR A 74 5.43 22.40 19.68
N HIS A 75 5.21 23.64 20.12
CA HIS A 75 6.28 24.62 20.32
C HIS A 75 7.22 24.20 21.44
N GLU A 76 6.62 23.87 22.58
CA GLU A 76 7.30 23.50 23.83
C GLU A 76 7.48 21.98 23.97
N ALA A 77 8.53 21.58 24.69
CA ALA A 77 8.78 20.17 25.01
C ALA A 77 7.84 19.68 26.12
N TRP A 78 7.32 18.46 26.00
CA TRP A 78 6.40 17.89 27.00
C TRP A 78 6.72 16.45 27.34
N GLU A 79 6.28 16.01 28.52
CA GLU A 79 6.33 14.61 28.95
C GLU A 79 5.03 13.89 28.63
N SER A 80 5.10 12.58 28.33
CA SER A 80 3.91 11.80 27.96
C SER A 80 2.80 11.85 29.00
N GLY A 81 3.14 12.01 30.29
CA GLY A 81 2.20 12.17 31.40
C GLY A 81 1.40 13.47 31.40
N VAL A 82 1.79 14.48 30.61
CA VAL A 82 0.99 15.70 30.42
C VAL A 82 -0.36 15.39 29.78
N ILE A 83 -0.40 14.39 28.89
CA ILE A 83 -1.65 13.91 28.31
C ILE A 83 -2.44 13.18 29.40
N ASN A 84 -3.61 13.71 29.74
CA ASN A 84 -4.49 13.11 30.71
C ASN A 84 -5.95 13.44 30.36
N PRO A 85 -6.64 12.54 29.64
CA PRO A 85 -8.02 12.76 29.23
C PRO A 85 -8.98 13.00 30.40
N ARG A 86 -8.69 12.53 31.62
CA ARG A 86 -9.53 12.77 32.81
C ARG A 86 -9.47 14.22 33.29
N LEU A 87 -8.36 14.90 33.03
CA LEU A 87 -8.13 16.31 33.34
C LEU A 87 -8.40 17.22 32.13
N GLY A 88 -9.00 16.69 31.06
CA GLY A 88 -9.24 17.43 29.82
C GLY A 88 -7.98 17.79 29.02
N ARG A 89 -6.84 17.14 29.30
CA ARG A 89 -5.55 17.35 28.61
C ARG A 89 -5.42 16.35 27.46
N GLN A 90 -5.62 16.79 26.23
CA GLN A 90 -5.75 15.91 25.07
C GLN A 90 -5.03 16.46 23.83
N LEU A 91 -4.46 15.55 23.04
CA LEU A 91 -4.00 15.81 21.68
C LEU A 91 -4.74 14.86 20.75
N CYS A 92 -5.59 15.40 19.88
CA CYS A 92 -6.48 14.61 19.04
C CYS A 92 -6.49 15.09 17.59
N VAL A 93 -6.92 14.20 16.68
CA VAL A 93 -7.28 14.51 15.30
C VAL A 93 -8.69 14.00 15.06
N SER A 94 -9.59 14.91 14.71
CA SER A 94 -10.94 14.58 14.25
C SER A 94 -10.93 14.21 12.78
N LEU A 95 -11.79 13.27 12.40
CA LEU A 95 -11.93 12.73 11.06
C LEU A 95 -13.41 12.69 10.68
N ARG A 96 -13.79 13.35 9.59
CA ARG A 96 -15.14 13.31 9.02
C ARG A 96 -15.08 12.78 7.60
N ALA A 97 -16.03 11.95 7.21
CA ALA A 97 -16.10 11.43 5.85
C ALA A 97 -17.16 12.17 5.03
N ASP A 98 -16.90 12.40 3.74
CA ASP A 98 -17.85 13.13 2.87
C ASP A 98 -19.09 12.33 2.46
N ALA A 99 -18.97 11.01 2.41
CA ALA A 99 -20.06 10.13 1.99
C ALA A 99 -20.45 9.19 3.12
N GLN A 100 -21.75 9.13 3.41
CA GLN A 100 -22.31 8.05 4.24
C GLN A 100 -22.06 6.70 3.58
N PRO A 101 -21.78 5.61 4.34
CA PRO A 101 -22.08 5.43 5.77
C PRO A 101 -20.85 5.52 6.69
N HIS A 102 -19.86 6.35 6.37
CA HIS A 102 -18.61 6.39 7.15
C HIS A 102 -18.81 7.17 8.46
N PRO A 103 -18.44 6.58 9.62
CA PRO A 103 -18.60 7.26 10.89
C PRO A 103 -17.53 8.33 11.08
N ASP A 104 -17.89 9.37 11.82
CA ASP A 104 -16.92 10.36 12.28
C ASP A 104 -16.00 9.73 13.31
N GLY A 105 -14.74 10.10 13.28
CA GLY A 105 -13.69 9.49 14.07
C GLY A 105 -12.90 10.52 14.84
N ARG A 106 -12.31 10.10 15.96
CA ARG A 106 -11.30 10.90 16.66
C ARG A 106 -10.15 10.03 17.10
N LEU A 107 -8.94 10.40 16.67
CA LEU A 107 -7.69 9.78 17.08
C LEU A 107 -7.08 10.61 18.18
N CYS A 108 -6.95 10.07 19.39
CA CYS A 108 -6.35 10.80 20.51
C CYS A 108 -5.12 10.05 21.03
N ALA A 109 -4.06 10.78 21.32
CA ALA A 109 -2.96 10.26 22.13
C ALA A 109 -3.48 9.94 23.54
N TYR A 110 -2.99 8.86 24.14
CA TYR A 110 -3.32 8.50 25.52
C TYR A 110 -2.08 7.93 26.25
N PRO A 111 -2.01 8.05 27.59
CA PRO A 111 -0.92 7.46 28.37
C PRO A 111 -0.94 5.94 28.28
N SER A 112 0.20 5.33 27.91
CA SER A 112 0.33 3.89 27.80
C SER A 112 1.62 3.41 28.43
N GLN A 113 1.52 2.69 29.55
CA GLN A 113 2.67 2.09 30.25
C GLN A 113 3.29 0.94 29.46
N SER A 114 2.52 0.29 28.56
CA SER A 114 3.01 -0.76 27.67
C SER A 114 3.78 -0.22 26.46
N SER A 115 3.75 1.10 26.23
CA SER A 115 4.46 1.75 25.14
C SER A 115 5.83 2.23 25.59
N GLN A 116 6.86 1.99 24.77
CA GLN A 116 8.21 2.49 25.03
C GLN A 116 8.29 4.03 25.10
N THR A 117 7.35 4.73 24.46
CA THR A 117 7.29 6.20 24.47
C THR A 117 6.36 6.76 25.54
N GLY A 118 5.72 5.89 26.33
CA GLY A 118 4.70 6.25 27.30
C GLY A 118 3.36 6.69 26.68
N LEU A 119 3.22 6.62 25.35
CA LEU A 119 2.01 7.02 24.62
C LEU A 119 1.49 5.89 23.73
N GLY A 120 0.18 5.75 23.70
CA GLY A 120 -0.56 4.98 22.70
C GLY A 120 -1.49 5.88 21.87
N LEU A 121 -2.12 5.30 20.86
CA LEU A 121 -3.14 5.95 20.06
C LEU A 121 -4.49 5.27 20.23
N ARG A 122 -5.52 6.05 20.52
CA ARG A 122 -6.90 5.59 20.71
C ARG A 122 -7.80 6.16 19.62
N TYR A 123 -8.64 5.31 19.05
CA TYR A 123 -9.63 5.72 18.07
C TYR A 123 -11.04 5.60 18.64
N THR A 124 -11.76 6.72 18.63
CA THR A 124 -13.18 6.80 19.01
C THR A 124 -14.02 7.01 17.77
N VAL A 125 -15.11 6.26 17.66
CA VAL A 125 -16.06 6.30 16.54
C VAL A 125 -17.34 6.97 17.02
N PHE A 126 -17.83 7.93 16.25
CA PHE A 126 -19.04 8.69 16.51
C PHE A 126 -20.10 8.42 15.45
N ASP A 127 -21.35 8.51 15.87
CA ASP A 127 -22.50 8.54 14.98
C ASP A 127 -22.54 9.90 14.25
N PRO A 128 -22.52 9.93 12.90
CA PRO A 128 -22.46 11.18 12.15
C PRO A 128 -23.77 11.98 12.22
N THR A 129 -24.89 11.36 12.63
CA THR A 129 -26.19 12.03 12.75
C THR A 129 -26.45 12.51 14.18
N THR A 130 -26.10 11.70 15.17
CA THR A 130 -26.41 11.99 16.59
C THR A 130 -25.23 12.53 17.37
N GLY A 131 -24.00 12.46 16.83
CA GLY A 131 -22.77 12.80 17.53
C GLY A 131 -22.40 11.87 18.69
N LYS A 132 -23.22 10.83 18.96
CA LYS A 132 -22.99 9.90 20.07
C LYS A 132 -21.82 8.97 19.78
N GLN A 133 -21.00 8.72 20.79
CA GLN A 133 -19.94 7.71 20.71
C GLN A 133 -20.56 6.33 20.47
N ARG A 134 -20.15 5.68 19.37
CA ARG A 134 -20.53 4.32 18.99
C ARG A 134 -19.51 3.27 19.41
N GLY A 135 -18.24 3.66 19.56
CA GLY A 135 -17.18 2.72 19.93
C GLY A 135 -15.86 3.41 20.23
N ILE A 136 -14.98 2.70 20.92
CA ILE A 136 -13.65 3.18 21.29
C ILE A 136 -12.67 2.00 21.26
N ARG A 137 -11.46 2.22 20.74
CA ARG A 137 -10.44 1.17 20.64
C ARG A 137 -9.02 1.74 20.71
N ASP A 138 -8.18 1.11 21.50
CA ASP A 138 -6.73 1.33 21.50
C ASP A 138 -6.10 0.59 20.32
N LEU A 139 -5.26 1.29 19.57
CA LEU A 139 -4.68 0.79 18.33
C LEU A 139 -3.33 0.14 18.60
N SER A 140 -3.07 -1.02 17.99
CA SER A 140 -1.77 -1.71 18.08
C SER A 140 -0.74 -1.09 17.15
N THR A 141 -0.50 0.22 17.30
CA THR A 141 0.48 1.00 16.53
C THR A 141 1.55 1.57 17.45
N VAL A 142 2.76 1.70 16.91
CA VAL A 142 3.87 2.31 17.64
C VAL A 142 3.79 3.82 17.48
N VAL A 143 3.59 4.52 18.60
CA VAL A 143 3.76 5.98 18.65
C VAL A 143 5.24 6.27 18.79
N ALA A 144 5.86 6.81 17.74
CA ALA A 144 7.24 7.28 17.77
C ALA A 144 7.29 8.69 18.35
N ARG A 145 8.25 8.96 19.23
CA ARG A 145 8.57 10.31 19.74
C ARG A 145 10.03 10.63 19.43
N PRO A 146 10.34 11.17 18.23
CA PRO A 146 11.71 11.49 17.86
C PRO A 146 12.39 12.48 18.81
N ASN A 147 11.60 13.33 19.46
CA ASN A 147 12.00 14.27 20.49
C ASN A 147 10.78 14.59 21.38
N ARG A 148 10.95 15.47 22.37
CA ARG A 148 9.90 15.84 23.33
C ARG A 148 8.82 16.79 22.79
N THR A 149 9.00 17.34 21.59
CA THR A 149 8.01 18.23 20.95
C THR A 149 7.18 17.51 19.90
N THR A 150 7.63 16.36 19.40
CA THR A 150 7.04 15.69 18.24
C THR A 150 6.58 14.28 18.59
N PHE A 151 5.35 13.95 18.22
CA PHE A 151 4.95 12.55 18.09
C PHE A 151 4.51 12.23 16.66
N ARG A 152 4.84 11.02 16.24
CA ARG A 152 4.53 10.48 14.91
C ARG A 152 3.93 9.11 15.05
N VAL A 153 2.95 8.83 14.22
CA VAL A 153 2.37 7.50 14.09
C VAL A 153 2.07 7.22 12.63
N THR A 154 2.40 6.01 12.19
CA THR A 154 2.11 5.52 10.83
C THR A 154 1.33 4.22 10.96
N PHE A 155 0.19 4.13 10.28
CA PHE A 155 -0.69 2.97 10.33
C PHE A 155 -1.52 2.86 9.06
N ALA A 156 -1.96 1.65 8.74
CA ALA A 156 -2.77 1.42 7.56
C ALA A 156 -4.23 1.93 7.76
N PRO A 157 -4.89 2.49 6.72
CA PRO A 157 -6.27 3.00 6.83
C PRO A 157 -7.29 2.01 7.42
N SER A 158 -7.13 0.70 7.16
CA SER A 158 -8.03 -0.34 7.68
C SER A 158 -7.98 -0.50 9.20
N LEU A 159 -6.89 -0.06 9.85
CA LEU A 159 -6.81 -0.03 11.31
C LEU A 159 -7.89 0.88 11.90
N LEU A 160 -8.41 1.83 11.13
CA LEU A 160 -9.54 2.67 11.51
C LEU A 160 -10.83 2.26 10.80
N ARG A 161 -10.80 1.18 10.01
CA ARG A 161 -11.87 0.74 9.09
C ARG A 161 -12.27 1.84 8.09
N LEU A 162 -11.34 2.72 7.75
CA LEU A 162 -11.54 3.73 6.72
C LEU A 162 -11.44 3.08 5.34
N LYS A 163 -12.40 3.37 4.48
CA LYS A 163 -12.39 2.91 3.08
C LYS A 163 -11.79 3.97 2.17
N PRO A 164 -11.39 3.63 0.93
CA PRO A 164 -11.00 4.64 -0.05
C PRO A 164 -12.12 5.66 -0.26
N GLY A 165 -11.79 6.94 -0.18
CA GLY A 165 -12.77 8.01 -0.12
C GLY A 165 -12.17 9.36 0.23
N LEU A 166 -13.04 10.37 0.27
CA LEU A 166 -12.70 11.73 0.66
C LEU A 166 -13.05 11.93 2.15
N TYR A 167 -12.13 12.54 2.89
CA TYR A 167 -12.24 12.77 4.31
C TYR A 167 -11.75 14.17 4.65
N HIS A 168 -12.29 14.75 5.71
CA HIS A 168 -11.86 16.00 6.30
C HIS A 168 -11.26 15.73 7.66
N TRP A 169 -10.23 16.48 8.03
CA TRP A 169 -9.60 16.32 9.34
C TRP A 169 -9.15 17.66 9.93
N GLN A 170 -9.08 17.71 11.25
CA GLN A 170 -8.51 18.83 12.01
C GLN A 170 -7.89 18.27 13.29
N ALA A 171 -6.68 18.72 13.62
CA ALA A 171 -6.07 18.47 14.91
C ALA A 171 -6.58 19.45 15.95
N ARG A 172 -6.61 19.00 17.20
CA ARG A 172 -6.98 19.79 18.37
C ARG A 172 -6.11 19.42 19.56
N SER A 173 -5.50 20.43 20.15
CA SER A 173 -4.97 20.40 21.51
C SER A 173 -6.02 20.96 22.47
N SER A 174 -6.17 20.34 23.63
CA SER A 174 -7.09 20.81 24.66
C SER A 174 -6.44 20.69 26.02
N TYR A 175 -6.61 21.73 26.85
CA TYR A 175 -6.08 21.79 28.20
C TYR A 175 -7.07 22.50 29.12
N ARG A 176 -7.42 21.88 30.26
CA ARG A 176 -8.53 22.36 31.13
C ARG A 176 -8.19 22.39 32.62
N ASP A 177 -6.92 22.31 32.98
CA ASP A 177 -6.48 22.11 34.36
C ASP A 177 -5.16 22.86 34.64
N ASP A 178 -5.10 24.14 34.22
CA ASP A 178 -3.99 25.07 34.50
C ASP A 178 -4.52 26.45 34.91
N ALA A 179 -3.72 27.24 35.61
CA ALA A 179 -4.02 28.64 35.91
C ALA A 179 -4.05 29.50 34.63
N THR A 180 -3.27 29.14 33.60
CA THR A 180 -3.32 29.78 32.28
C THR A 180 -4.55 29.38 31.47
N CYS A 181 -5.18 28.24 31.81
CA CYS A 181 -6.33 27.66 31.11
C CYS A 181 -7.42 27.24 32.11
N PRO A 182 -8.08 28.22 32.76
CA PRO A 182 -8.97 27.93 33.88
C PRO A 182 -10.23 27.15 33.45
N PRO A 183 -10.69 26.18 34.26
CA PRO A 183 -12.00 25.55 34.08
C PRO A 183 -13.14 26.58 34.25
N PRO A 184 -14.30 26.44 33.58
CA PRO A 184 -14.71 25.31 32.73
C PRO A 184 -14.31 25.47 31.25
N ALA A 185 -13.87 26.66 30.84
CA ALA A 185 -13.58 26.98 29.44
C ALA A 185 -12.33 26.22 28.94
N GLY A 186 -11.24 26.25 29.72
CA GLY A 186 -9.94 25.75 29.30
C GLY A 186 -9.38 26.51 28.09
N CYS A 187 -8.29 25.99 27.52
CA CYS A 187 -7.72 26.45 26.26
C CYS A 187 -7.81 25.35 25.23
N GLU A 188 -8.03 25.74 23.99
CA GLU A 188 -8.00 24.86 22.83
C GLU A 188 -7.24 25.55 21.70
N ASP A 189 -6.47 24.74 20.99
CA ASP A 189 -5.73 25.14 19.80
C ASP A 189 -6.01 24.09 18.73
N VAL A 190 -6.15 24.53 17.48
CA VAL A 190 -6.60 23.73 16.37
C VAL A 190 -5.74 23.97 15.15
N LEU A 191 -5.25 22.91 14.51
CA LEU A 191 -4.61 23.01 13.20
C LEU A 191 -5.30 22.11 12.16
N PRO A 192 -5.62 22.62 10.96
CA PRO A 192 -5.41 24.00 10.50
C PRO A 192 -6.35 25.06 11.12
N ASN A 193 -5.88 26.30 11.26
CA ASN A 193 -6.65 27.44 11.77
C ASN A 193 -7.83 27.80 10.86
N SER A 194 -7.70 27.53 9.56
CA SER A 194 -8.76 27.69 8.56
C SER A 194 -9.91 26.68 8.68
N GLY A 195 -9.88 25.80 9.69
CA GLY A 195 -10.85 24.71 9.85
C GLY A 195 -10.35 23.38 9.29
N GLU A 196 -11.28 22.45 9.08
CA GLU A 196 -10.96 21.13 8.57
C GLU A 196 -10.33 21.18 7.17
N THR A 197 -9.45 20.23 6.89
CA THR A 197 -8.83 20.10 5.58
C THR A 197 -8.99 18.72 4.98
N GLU A 198 -9.04 18.69 3.64
CA GLU A 198 -9.32 17.49 2.87
C GLU A 198 -8.09 16.56 2.82
N MET A 199 -8.34 15.27 3.01
CA MET A 199 -7.45 14.19 2.60
C MET A 199 -8.22 13.14 1.79
N LYS A 200 -7.51 12.47 0.89
CA LYS A 200 -8.07 11.37 0.10
C LYS A 200 -7.33 10.07 0.39
N ILE A 201 -8.07 9.06 0.82
CA ILE A 201 -7.56 7.71 1.01
C ILE A 201 -7.76 6.94 -0.30
N VAL A 202 -6.67 6.38 -0.83
CA VAL A 202 -6.64 5.60 -2.07
C VAL A 202 -5.89 4.29 -1.88
N VAL A 203 -6.14 3.33 -2.76
CA VAL A 203 -5.43 2.03 -2.77
C VAL A 203 -4.07 2.13 -3.48
N SER A 204 -3.88 3.20 -4.26
CA SER A 204 -2.63 3.50 -4.96
C SER A 204 -2.48 5.01 -5.08
N VAL A 205 -1.28 5.52 -4.79
CA VAL A 205 -0.98 6.96 -4.76
C VAL A 205 -0.76 7.60 -6.13
N ALA A 206 -0.85 6.83 -7.22
CA ALA A 206 -0.78 7.40 -8.57
C ALA A 206 -1.93 8.41 -8.77
N PRO A 207 -1.68 9.69 -9.14
CA PRO A 207 -2.74 10.69 -9.32
C PRO A 207 -3.86 10.25 -10.26
N ALA A 208 -3.53 9.45 -11.28
CA ALA A 208 -4.53 8.90 -12.21
C ALA A 208 -5.43 7.83 -11.58
N ALA A 209 -4.99 7.12 -10.53
CA ALA A 209 -5.80 6.17 -9.78
C ALA A 209 -7.00 6.82 -9.05
N ARG A 210 -7.00 8.15 -8.92
CA ARG A 210 -8.10 8.94 -8.35
C ARG A 210 -9.25 9.17 -9.34
N GLN A 211 -9.04 8.92 -10.63
CA GLN A 211 -10.04 9.20 -11.67
C GLN A 211 -11.06 8.06 -11.79
N ARG A 212 -12.33 8.40 -12.06
CA ARG A 212 -13.38 7.42 -12.35
C ARG A 212 -12.97 6.53 -13.53
N CYS A 213 -13.26 5.24 -13.46
CA CYS A 213 -12.91 4.23 -14.47
C CYS A 213 -11.42 3.95 -14.67
N PHE A 214 -10.55 4.37 -13.76
CA PHE A 214 -9.14 4.04 -13.86
C PHE A 214 -8.87 2.54 -13.65
N GLY A 215 -7.96 1.98 -14.44
CA GLY A 215 -7.55 0.57 -14.31
C GLY A 215 -8.71 -0.42 -14.49
N ALA A 216 -8.72 -1.45 -13.64
CA ALA A 216 -9.70 -2.53 -13.66
C ALA A 216 -11.16 -2.06 -13.59
N ALA A 217 -11.43 -0.85 -13.05
CA ALA A 217 -12.78 -0.30 -13.00
C ALA A 217 -13.39 -0.05 -14.39
N SER A 218 -12.57 0.24 -15.40
CA SER A 218 -13.03 0.34 -16.80
C SER A 218 -13.59 -0.98 -17.36
N ARG A 219 -13.37 -2.11 -16.68
CA ARG A 219 -13.75 -3.45 -17.11
C ARG A 219 -14.74 -4.14 -16.18
N ASP A 220 -15.28 -3.43 -15.18
CA ASP A 220 -16.28 -4.03 -14.30
C ASP A 220 -17.63 -4.17 -15.02
N VAL A 221 -18.03 -5.41 -15.31
CA VAL A 221 -19.34 -5.72 -15.91
C VAL A 221 -20.52 -5.37 -15.00
N ARG A 222 -20.32 -5.31 -13.67
CA ARG A 222 -21.40 -4.97 -12.72
C ARG A 222 -21.63 -3.47 -12.60
N ARG A 223 -20.61 -2.66 -12.89
CA ARG A 223 -20.67 -1.19 -12.85
C ARG A 223 -19.95 -0.62 -14.07
N PRO A 224 -20.52 -0.79 -15.27
CA PRO A 224 -19.90 -0.30 -16.50
C PRO A 224 -19.68 1.21 -16.41
N CYS A 225 -18.52 1.65 -16.89
CA CYS A 225 -18.21 3.07 -16.89
C CYS A 225 -17.23 3.43 -18.00
N ARG A 226 -17.18 4.70 -18.38
CA ARG A 226 -16.26 5.24 -19.37
C ARG A 226 -15.66 6.54 -18.86
N ASN A 227 -14.40 6.79 -19.21
CA ASN A 227 -13.74 8.05 -18.93
C ASN A 227 -12.89 8.48 -20.14
N PRO A 228 -13.36 9.46 -20.94
CA PRO A 228 -12.64 9.97 -22.11
C PRO A 228 -11.24 10.53 -21.80
N SER A 229 -11.02 11.07 -20.60
CA SER A 229 -9.70 11.62 -20.20
C SER A 229 -8.61 10.55 -20.15
N LEU A 230 -8.99 9.28 -19.95
CA LEU A 230 -8.08 8.15 -19.80
C LEU A 230 -7.76 7.42 -21.11
N VAL A 231 -8.40 7.77 -22.22
CA VAL A 231 -8.26 7.05 -23.51
C VAL A 231 -6.81 7.00 -24.02
N ARG A 232 -6.05 8.07 -23.75
CA ARG A 232 -4.63 8.21 -24.11
C ARG A 232 -3.69 8.22 -22.91
N ALA A 233 -4.24 8.05 -21.70
CA ALA A 233 -3.43 7.99 -20.49
C ALA A 233 -2.67 6.67 -20.43
N VAL A 234 -1.44 6.73 -19.92
CA VAL A 234 -0.60 5.57 -19.61
C VAL A 234 0.09 5.85 -18.30
N VAL A 235 -0.36 5.19 -17.23
CA VAL A 235 0.14 5.42 -15.87
C VAL A 235 0.49 4.10 -15.18
N PRO A 236 1.73 3.93 -14.70
CA PRO A 236 2.90 4.78 -14.98
C PRO A 236 3.28 4.75 -16.47
N THR A 237 4.15 5.66 -16.91
CA THR A 237 4.79 5.54 -18.24
C THR A 237 5.70 4.31 -18.25
N PRO A 238 6.01 3.71 -19.42
CA PRO A 238 6.88 2.53 -19.49
C PRO A 238 8.23 2.68 -18.77
N ASP A 239 8.86 3.85 -18.89
CA ASP A 239 10.19 4.10 -18.30
C ASP A 239 10.13 4.17 -16.76
N VAL A 240 9.05 4.72 -16.21
CA VAL A 240 8.81 4.70 -14.76
C VAL A 240 8.41 3.30 -14.30
N ALA A 241 7.62 2.59 -15.10
CA ALA A 241 7.15 1.25 -14.76
C ALA A 241 8.31 0.27 -14.57
N GLU A 242 9.26 0.27 -15.50
CA GLU A 242 10.39 -0.66 -15.56
C GLU A 242 11.25 -0.65 -14.29
N ILE A 243 11.43 0.53 -13.69
CA ILE A 243 12.19 0.71 -12.45
C ILE A 243 11.32 0.66 -11.18
N SER A 244 9.98 0.54 -11.32
CA SER A 244 9.08 0.52 -10.19
C SER A 244 9.09 -0.84 -9.47
N PRO A 245 9.33 -0.87 -8.14
CA PRO A 245 9.22 -2.10 -7.38
C PRO A 245 7.75 -2.55 -7.29
N ASN A 246 7.54 -3.82 -6.91
CA ASN A 246 6.20 -4.25 -6.47
C ASN A 246 5.87 -3.57 -5.14
N LEU A 247 4.59 -3.43 -4.77
CA LEU A 247 4.16 -2.89 -3.48
C LEU A 247 5.08 -3.40 -2.36
N PRO A 248 5.69 -2.55 -1.51
CA PRO A 248 6.60 -3.01 -0.46
C PRO A 248 5.90 -3.89 0.59
N CYS A 249 6.69 -4.44 1.51
CA CYS A 249 6.24 -5.24 2.63
C CYS A 249 7.31 -5.18 3.74
N THR A 250 6.94 -5.54 4.96
CA THR A 250 7.84 -5.53 6.12
C THR A 250 8.54 -6.88 6.26
N PRO A 251 9.87 -6.99 6.14
CA PRO A 251 10.57 -8.26 6.26
C PRO A 251 10.33 -8.92 7.63
N LEU A 252 10.07 -10.23 7.64
CA LEU A 252 10.00 -11.04 8.84
C LEU A 252 11.27 -11.91 8.98
N LYS A 253 11.46 -12.52 10.16
CA LYS A 253 12.61 -13.38 10.43
C LYS A 253 12.75 -14.47 9.37
N GLN A 254 13.87 -14.45 8.65
CA GLN A 254 14.23 -15.49 7.68
C GLN A 254 14.46 -16.82 8.40
N VAL A 255 13.95 -17.91 7.81
CA VAL A 255 14.18 -19.28 8.28
C VAL A 255 14.61 -20.15 7.11
N GLY A 256 15.92 -20.46 7.05
CA GLY A 256 16.50 -21.17 5.91
C GLY A 256 16.37 -20.37 4.61
N LEU A 257 15.68 -20.93 3.62
CA LEU A 257 15.41 -20.29 2.33
C LEU A 257 14.08 -19.50 2.31
N VAL A 258 13.26 -19.65 3.35
CA VAL A 258 11.99 -18.92 3.45
C VAL A 258 12.29 -17.53 3.99
N ILE A 259 12.05 -16.51 3.16
CA ILE A 259 12.18 -15.09 3.49
C ILE A 259 10.76 -14.50 3.48
N PRO A 260 10.03 -14.61 4.60
CA PRO A 260 8.66 -14.10 4.67
C PRO A 260 8.66 -12.58 4.80
N CYS A 261 7.59 -11.96 4.31
CA CYS A 261 7.41 -10.51 4.39
C CYS A 261 5.95 -10.16 4.64
N GLU A 262 5.68 -9.37 5.66
CA GLU A 262 4.36 -8.97 6.12
C GLU A 262 3.78 -7.82 5.31
N PHE A 263 2.48 -7.86 5.02
CA PHE A 263 1.71 -6.80 4.37
C PHE A 263 0.26 -6.83 4.90
N GLY A 264 -0.55 -5.83 4.58
CA GLY A 264 -1.90 -5.69 5.12
C GLY A 264 -1.94 -5.21 6.57
N VAL A 265 -2.88 -5.73 7.34
CA VAL A 265 -3.11 -5.32 8.74
C VAL A 265 -2.04 -5.94 9.66
N PRO A 266 -1.46 -5.18 10.59
CA PRO A 266 -0.55 -5.71 11.60
C PRO A 266 -1.17 -6.85 12.41
N ALA A 267 -0.34 -7.79 12.85
CA ALA A 267 -0.80 -9.01 13.54
C ALA A 267 -1.69 -8.75 14.76
N GLY A 268 -1.45 -7.68 15.52
CA GLY A 268 -2.24 -7.33 16.72
C GLY A 268 -3.68 -6.93 16.42
N ASP A 269 -3.97 -6.47 15.19
CA ASP A 269 -5.28 -5.94 14.81
C ASP A 269 -6.00 -6.81 13.76
N ALA A 270 -5.31 -7.84 13.25
CA ALA A 270 -5.82 -8.70 12.20
C ALA A 270 -6.81 -9.75 12.71
N MET A 271 -7.93 -9.91 12.01
CA MET A 271 -8.94 -10.94 12.30
C MET A 271 -8.58 -12.31 11.73
N ASN A 272 -7.68 -12.37 10.74
CA ASN A 272 -7.19 -13.61 10.14
C ASN A 272 -5.81 -13.39 9.54
N THR A 273 -5.04 -14.47 9.35
CA THR A 273 -3.75 -14.42 8.64
C THR A 273 -3.80 -15.27 7.37
N VAL A 274 -3.35 -14.69 6.26
CA VAL A 274 -3.26 -15.34 4.94
C VAL A 274 -1.82 -15.32 4.44
N ALA A 275 -1.43 -16.29 3.61
CA ALA A 275 -0.13 -16.25 2.93
C ALA A 275 -0.27 -16.15 1.41
N LEU A 276 0.70 -15.49 0.78
CA LEU A 276 0.85 -15.42 -0.67
C LEU A 276 2.09 -16.22 -1.09
N LEU A 277 1.87 -17.30 -1.84
CA LEU A 277 2.91 -18.26 -2.22
C LEU A 277 3.16 -18.22 -3.73
N GLY A 278 4.43 -18.23 -4.12
CA GLY A 278 4.80 -18.42 -5.53
C GLY A 278 6.12 -17.77 -5.91
N ASP A 279 6.20 -17.38 -7.17
CA ASP A 279 7.35 -16.69 -7.74
C ASP A 279 7.14 -15.17 -7.78
N SER A 280 7.84 -14.51 -8.70
CA SER A 280 7.67 -13.08 -8.92
C SER A 280 6.27 -12.72 -9.43
N HIS A 281 5.52 -13.69 -9.99
CA HIS A 281 4.14 -13.46 -10.38
C HIS A 281 3.23 -13.33 -9.16
N ALA A 282 3.40 -14.22 -8.18
CA ALA A 282 2.78 -14.04 -6.87
C ALA A 282 3.18 -12.70 -6.25
N ALA A 283 4.45 -12.30 -6.33
CA ALA A 283 4.91 -11.05 -5.72
C ALA A 283 4.23 -9.80 -6.27
N HIS A 284 3.95 -9.70 -7.59
CA HIS A 284 3.24 -8.52 -8.13
C HIS A 284 1.73 -8.54 -7.87
N TRP A 285 1.15 -9.68 -7.50
CA TRP A 285 -0.23 -9.75 -7.02
C TRP A 285 -0.41 -9.21 -5.59
N ARG A 286 0.69 -8.95 -4.87
CA ARG A 286 0.65 -8.39 -3.51
C ARG A 286 -0.16 -7.09 -3.44
N ALA A 287 -0.06 -6.22 -4.44
CA ALA A 287 -0.80 -4.95 -4.45
C ALA A 287 -2.32 -5.15 -4.45
N ALA A 288 -2.82 -6.14 -5.19
CA ALA A 288 -4.24 -6.48 -5.18
C ALA A 288 -4.65 -7.12 -3.85
N LEU A 289 -3.78 -7.97 -3.28
CA LEU A 289 -4.03 -8.63 -2.00
C LEU A 289 -3.92 -7.68 -0.82
N GLU A 290 -3.12 -6.62 -0.90
CA GLU A 290 -3.08 -5.54 0.08
C GLU A 290 -4.47 -4.94 0.25
N TYR A 291 -5.14 -4.61 -0.84
CA TYR A 291 -6.53 -4.14 -0.77
C TYR A 291 -7.44 -5.15 -0.05
N VAL A 292 -7.32 -6.43 -0.41
CA VAL A 292 -8.12 -7.52 0.20
C VAL A 292 -7.85 -7.60 1.70
N THR A 293 -6.57 -7.60 2.11
CA THR A 293 -6.17 -7.72 3.51
C THR A 293 -6.60 -6.50 4.31
N GLN A 294 -6.48 -5.29 3.76
CA GLN A 294 -6.98 -4.07 4.39
C GLN A 294 -8.52 -4.13 4.57
N GLU A 295 -9.28 -4.41 3.51
CA GLU A 295 -10.76 -4.42 3.59
C GLU A 295 -11.33 -5.58 4.41
N ALA A 296 -10.64 -6.71 4.47
CA ALA A 296 -11.06 -7.86 5.28
C ALA A 296 -10.44 -7.87 6.68
N THR A 297 -9.62 -6.86 7.01
CA THR A 297 -8.86 -6.77 8.26
C THR A 297 -8.01 -8.02 8.50
N TRP A 298 -7.29 -8.47 7.48
CA TRP A 298 -6.38 -9.61 7.54
C TRP A 298 -4.92 -9.17 7.55
N ARG A 299 -4.09 -10.02 8.15
CA ARG A 299 -2.65 -10.00 8.00
C ARG A 299 -2.24 -10.80 6.78
N GLY A 300 -1.41 -10.24 5.91
CA GLY A 300 -0.82 -10.93 4.77
C GLY A 300 0.64 -11.31 5.04
N VAL A 301 1.04 -12.53 4.66
CA VAL A 301 2.45 -12.96 4.67
C VAL A 301 2.86 -13.41 3.27
N SER A 302 3.69 -12.62 2.61
CA SER A 302 4.27 -12.94 1.31
C SER A 302 5.45 -13.89 1.48
N ILE A 303 5.38 -15.06 0.85
CA ILE A 303 6.43 -16.08 0.82
C ILE A 303 6.67 -16.41 -0.64
N THR A 304 7.53 -15.60 -1.27
CA THR A 304 7.77 -15.68 -2.71
C THR A 304 9.25 -15.86 -3.03
N ARG A 305 9.56 -16.52 -4.14
CA ARG A 305 10.94 -16.66 -4.64
C ARG A 305 10.98 -16.52 -6.16
N SER A 306 11.66 -15.49 -6.67
CA SER A 306 11.71 -15.18 -8.10
C SER A 306 12.11 -16.38 -8.97
N GLY A 307 11.29 -16.65 -9.99
CA GLY A 307 11.43 -17.79 -10.90
C GLY A 307 11.07 -19.16 -10.30
N CYS A 308 10.63 -19.24 -9.04
CA CYS A 308 10.32 -20.49 -8.36
C CYS A 308 8.82 -20.59 -7.98
N PRO A 309 7.96 -21.09 -8.88
CA PRO A 309 6.57 -21.41 -8.55
C PRO A 309 6.46 -22.30 -7.30
N TYR A 310 5.37 -22.16 -6.53
CA TYR A 310 5.06 -23.09 -5.44
C TYR A 310 4.54 -24.42 -6.02
N THR A 311 5.45 -25.34 -6.31
CA THR A 311 5.17 -26.60 -7.02
C THR A 311 6.14 -27.71 -6.59
N ARG A 312 5.71 -28.98 -6.73
CA ARG A 312 6.60 -30.15 -6.60
C ARG A 312 7.22 -30.59 -7.93
N ALA A 313 6.87 -29.95 -9.04
CA ALA A 313 7.57 -30.18 -10.30
C ALA A 313 8.98 -29.59 -10.24
N ALA A 314 9.95 -30.27 -10.86
CA ALA A 314 11.30 -29.74 -10.99
C ALA A 314 11.30 -28.58 -12.00
N VAL A 315 11.42 -27.34 -11.51
CA VAL A 315 11.43 -26.14 -12.36
C VAL A 315 12.76 -26.08 -13.13
N ARG A 316 12.71 -25.74 -14.42
CA ARG A 316 13.89 -25.52 -15.26
C ARG A 316 14.45 -24.12 -14.97
N LEU A 317 15.37 -24.08 -14.02
CA LEU A 317 16.14 -22.89 -13.65
C LEU A 317 17.63 -23.16 -13.82
N ASP A 318 18.34 -22.14 -14.29
CA ASP A 318 19.79 -22.12 -14.43
C ASP A 318 20.40 -20.96 -13.61
N PRO A 319 21.59 -21.17 -13.02
CA PRO A 319 22.33 -22.44 -12.95
C PRO A 319 21.61 -23.51 -12.09
N LYS A 320 22.07 -24.77 -12.15
CA LYS A 320 21.51 -25.92 -11.39
C LYS A 320 21.33 -25.61 -9.89
N SER A 321 22.19 -24.76 -9.31
CA SER A 321 22.06 -24.32 -7.92
C SER A 321 20.75 -23.58 -7.63
N ARG A 322 20.25 -22.73 -8.55
CA ARG A 322 18.94 -22.05 -8.42
C ARG A 322 17.78 -23.05 -8.44
N ARG A 323 17.87 -24.08 -9.27
CA ARG A 323 16.90 -25.19 -9.32
C ARG A 323 16.87 -25.99 -8.02
N THR A 324 18.04 -26.34 -7.49
CA THR A 324 18.18 -27.03 -6.21
C THR A 324 17.61 -26.18 -5.07
N GLN A 325 17.93 -24.89 -5.03
CA GLN A 325 17.37 -23.96 -4.05
C GLN A 325 15.84 -23.81 -4.18
N CYS A 326 15.30 -23.75 -5.39
CA CYS A 326 13.86 -23.73 -5.61
C CYS A 326 13.16 -24.99 -5.07
N THR A 327 13.77 -26.17 -5.32
CA THR A 327 13.25 -27.45 -4.80
C THR A 327 13.29 -27.49 -3.27
N ARG A 328 14.40 -27.05 -2.66
CA ARG A 328 14.54 -26.96 -1.20
C ARG A 328 13.58 -25.94 -0.59
N TRP A 329 13.39 -24.79 -1.23
CA TRP A 329 12.44 -23.78 -0.81
C TRP A 329 11.00 -24.32 -0.79
N ASN A 330 10.58 -24.98 -1.87
CA ASN A 330 9.27 -25.66 -1.95
C ASN A 330 9.07 -26.73 -0.86
N GLN A 331 10.13 -27.38 -0.41
CA GLN A 331 10.11 -28.32 0.73
C GLN A 331 10.05 -27.63 2.10
N GLN A 332 10.62 -26.43 2.24
CA GLN A 332 10.66 -25.67 3.49
C GLN A 332 9.37 -24.88 3.76
N VAL A 333 8.68 -24.39 2.72
CA VAL A 333 7.40 -23.65 2.87
C VAL A 333 6.37 -24.39 3.73
N PRO A 334 6.01 -25.68 3.49
CA PRO A 334 5.03 -26.37 4.34
C PRO A 334 5.53 -26.57 5.79
N ARG A 335 6.84 -26.73 6.01
CA ARG A 335 7.42 -26.82 7.37
C ARG A 335 7.34 -25.49 8.10
N TRP A 336 7.53 -24.39 7.38
CA TRP A 336 7.37 -23.05 7.91
C TRP A 336 5.90 -22.80 8.28
N LEU A 337 4.96 -23.11 7.38
CA LEU A 337 3.52 -22.99 7.63
C LEU A 337 3.04 -23.88 8.78
N ALA A 338 3.63 -25.05 8.99
CA ALA A 338 3.29 -25.91 10.12
C ALA A 338 3.60 -25.28 11.49
N ARG A 339 4.56 -24.35 11.54
CA ARG A 339 4.90 -23.55 12.75
C ARG A 339 4.11 -22.24 12.87
N HIS A 340 3.36 -21.86 11.83
CA HIS A 340 2.55 -20.65 11.76
C HIS A 340 1.10 -21.05 11.52
N ARG A 341 0.50 -21.69 12.54
CA ARG A 341 -0.83 -22.32 12.46
C ARG A 341 -1.97 -21.30 12.33
N GLU A 342 -1.71 -20.03 12.61
CA GLU A 342 -2.61 -18.91 12.38
C GLU A 342 -2.90 -18.67 10.88
N ILE A 343 -2.05 -19.19 9.98
CA ILE A 343 -2.25 -19.09 8.54
C ILE A 343 -3.20 -20.18 8.07
N SER A 344 -4.47 -19.81 7.87
CA SER A 344 -5.54 -20.73 7.49
C SER A 344 -5.82 -20.77 5.98
N THR A 345 -5.46 -19.71 5.27
CA THR A 345 -5.65 -19.55 3.82
C THR A 345 -4.34 -19.22 3.12
N VAL A 346 -4.10 -19.88 1.99
CA VAL A 346 -2.97 -19.53 1.11
C VAL A 346 -3.46 -19.15 -0.29
N PHE A 347 -2.99 -18.01 -0.79
CA PHE A 347 -3.09 -17.61 -2.17
C PHE A 347 -1.89 -18.14 -2.94
N VAL A 348 -2.11 -18.77 -4.09
CA VAL A 348 -1.05 -19.30 -4.95
C VAL A 348 -1.17 -18.66 -6.32
N VAL A 349 -0.08 -18.08 -6.79
CA VAL A 349 0.08 -17.62 -8.18
C VAL A 349 1.41 -18.13 -8.69
N ALA A 350 1.47 -18.50 -9.96
CA ALA A 350 2.69 -19.02 -10.55
C ALA A 350 2.77 -18.61 -12.01
N HIS A 351 3.96 -18.18 -12.44
CA HIS A 351 4.22 -17.88 -13.83
C HIS A 351 3.98 -19.13 -14.68
N TYR A 352 2.90 -19.14 -15.48
CA TYR A 352 2.51 -20.39 -16.15
C TYR A 352 3.55 -20.85 -17.19
N ASP A 353 4.37 -19.95 -17.70
CA ASP A 353 5.45 -20.22 -18.66
C ASP A 353 6.73 -20.76 -18.04
N ALA A 354 6.87 -20.71 -16.71
CA ALA A 354 8.05 -21.24 -16.03
C ALA A 354 8.34 -22.68 -16.49
N GLY A 355 9.51 -22.93 -17.07
CA GLY A 355 9.85 -24.24 -17.62
C GLY A 355 9.90 -25.31 -16.52
N VAL A 356 9.63 -26.57 -16.87
CA VAL A 356 9.85 -27.72 -15.99
C VAL A 356 10.74 -28.74 -16.68
N VAL A 357 11.48 -29.52 -15.89
CA VAL A 357 12.22 -30.69 -16.37
C VAL A 357 11.20 -31.79 -16.64
N THR A 358 11.20 -32.30 -17.87
CA THR A 358 10.34 -33.40 -18.34
C THR A 358 11.21 -34.57 -18.75
N LYS A 359 10.69 -35.80 -18.60
CA LYS A 359 11.25 -36.98 -19.28
C LYS A 359 10.71 -37.05 -20.71
N ASP A 360 11.36 -37.81 -21.58
CA ASP A 360 10.92 -38.01 -22.96
C ASP A 360 9.47 -38.48 -23.03
N GLY A 361 8.72 -37.92 -23.97
CA GLY A 361 7.28 -38.15 -24.15
C GLY A 361 6.36 -37.51 -23.10
N GLN A 362 6.88 -36.85 -22.06
CA GLN A 362 6.03 -36.20 -21.05
C GLN A 362 5.59 -34.79 -21.47
N SER A 363 4.28 -34.55 -21.44
CA SER A 363 3.72 -33.20 -21.54
C SER A 363 4.13 -32.34 -20.34
N ALA A 364 4.86 -31.25 -20.58
CA ALA A 364 5.23 -30.26 -19.57
C ALA A 364 4.01 -29.71 -18.83
N PHE A 365 2.89 -29.49 -19.53
CA PHE A 365 1.64 -29.04 -18.94
C PHE A 365 1.11 -30.05 -17.90
N LYS A 366 1.06 -31.34 -18.24
CA LYS A 366 0.63 -32.40 -17.31
C LYS A 366 1.59 -32.54 -16.12
N VAL A 367 2.90 -32.37 -16.33
CA VAL A 367 3.92 -32.36 -15.26
C VAL A 367 3.68 -31.19 -14.29
N LYS A 368 3.46 -29.97 -14.81
CA LYS A 368 3.13 -28.79 -14.01
C LYS A 368 1.85 -29.01 -13.19
N MET A 369 0.78 -29.50 -13.81
CA MET A 369 -0.48 -29.79 -13.11
C MET A 369 -0.31 -30.76 -11.94
N ARG A 370 0.43 -31.87 -12.13
CA ARG A 370 0.73 -32.82 -11.05
C ARG A 370 1.58 -32.18 -9.96
N GLY A 371 2.56 -31.37 -10.34
CA GLY A 371 3.43 -30.65 -9.41
C GLY A 371 2.67 -29.72 -8.48
N TYR A 372 1.72 -28.94 -9.01
CA TYR A 372 0.87 -28.06 -8.20
C TYR A 372 -0.04 -28.85 -7.26
N ALA A 373 -0.74 -29.87 -7.77
CA ALA A 373 -1.59 -30.72 -6.94
C ALA A 373 -0.81 -31.38 -5.78
N ALA A 374 0.39 -31.88 -6.05
CA ALA A 374 1.26 -32.46 -5.04
C ALA A 374 1.78 -31.42 -4.03
N ALA A 375 2.04 -30.18 -4.45
CA ALA A 375 2.44 -29.10 -3.54
C ALA A 375 1.31 -28.76 -2.57
N TRP A 376 0.08 -28.61 -3.06
CA TRP A 376 -1.07 -28.29 -2.21
C TRP A 376 -1.43 -29.43 -1.26
N LYS A 377 -1.31 -30.69 -1.70
CA LYS A 377 -1.48 -31.87 -0.83
C LYS A 377 -0.48 -31.88 0.34
N ALA A 378 0.72 -31.33 0.13
CA ALA A 378 1.76 -31.28 1.15
C ALA A 378 1.61 -30.10 2.14
N LEU A 379 0.65 -29.21 1.95
CA LEU A 379 0.36 -28.12 2.91
C LEU A 379 -0.21 -28.70 4.21
N PRO A 380 0.18 -28.15 5.38
CA PRO A 380 -0.28 -28.63 6.68
C PRO A 380 -1.80 -28.53 6.82
N LYS A 381 -2.38 -29.32 7.75
CA LYS A 381 -3.83 -29.33 8.00
C LYS A 381 -4.39 -27.98 8.48
N SER A 382 -3.56 -27.12 9.07
CA SER A 382 -3.94 -25.74 9.44
C SER A 382 -4.32 -24.90 8.22
N VAL A 383 -3.74 -25.17 7.05
CA VAL A 383 -4.12 -24.52 5.79
C VAL A 383 -5.38 -25.19 5.26
N THR A 384 -6.53 -24.66 5.68
CA THR A 384 -7.86 -25.17 5.33
C THR A 384 -8.32 -24.73 3.95
N ARG A 385 -7.70 -23.68 3.37
CA ARG A 385 -8.08 -23.14 2.05
C ARG A 385 -6.85 -22.81 1.19
N VAL A 386 -6.92 -23.18 -0.09
CA VAL A 386 -5.96 -22.83 -1.14
C VAL A 386 -6.72 -22.10 -2.24
N ILE A 387 -6.42 -20.82 -2.44
CA ILE A 387 -6.96 -20.02 -3.53
C ILE A 387 -5.88 -19.85 -4.60
N VAL A 388 -6.10 -20.46 -5.76
CA VAL A 388 -5.22 -20.31 -6.93
C VAL A 388 -5.71 -19.13 -7.74
N ILE A 389 -4.94 -18.05 -7.81
CA ILE A 389 -5.23 -16.96 -8.72
C ILE A 389 -4.59 -17.32 -10.05
N ARG A 390 -5.40 -17.30 -11.12
CA ARG A 390 -4.91 -17.47 -12.48
C ARG A 390 -3.83 -16.44 -12.75
N ASP A 391 -2.75 -16.89 -13.36
CA ASP A 391 -1.69 -16.01 -13.78
C ASP A 391 -2.16 -15.05 -14.89
N THR A 392 -1.43 -13.95 -15.07
CA THR A 392 -1.83 -12.87 -15.96
C THR A 392 -1.59 -13.24 -17.42
N PRO A 393 -2.29 -12.60 -18.38
CA PRO A 393 -1.93 -12.75 -19.78
C PRO A 393 -0.48 -12.35 -20.02
N LYS A 394 0.09 -12.84 -21.11
CA LYS A 394 1.42 -12.48 -21.57
C LYS A 394 1.47 -11.07 -22.13
N SER A 395 2.65 -10.49 -22.00
CA SER A 395 3.12 -9.45 -22.89
C SER A 395 4.19 -10.02 -23.84
N THR A 396 4.64 -9.20 -24.78
CA THR A 396 5.77 -9.52 -25.68
C THR A 396 6.93 -8.60 -25.39
N PRO A 397 8.17 -8.95 -25.80
CA PRO A 397 9.31 -8.03 -25.71
C PRO A 397 9.05 -6.65 -26.36
N ASN A 398 8.17 -6.58 -27.36
CA ASN A 398 7.83 -5.33 -28.06
C ASN A 398 6.66 -4.56 -27.42
N THR A 399 5.97 -5.11 -26.40
CA THR A 399 4.74 -4.51 -25.85
C THR A 399 5.00 -3.10 -25.32
N LEU A 400 6.06 -2.89 -24.53
CA LEU A 400 6.38 -1.57 -23.98
C LEU A 400 6.84 -0.59 -25.07
N ASN A 401 7.58 -1.04 -26.07
CA ASN A 401 7.98 -0.20 -27.21
C ASN A 401 6.79 0.25 -28.05
N CYS A 402 5.80 -0.63 -28.26
CA CYS A 402 4.54 -0.24 -28.88
C CYS A 402 3.83 0.83 -28.04
N VAL A 403 3.75 0.65 -26.72
CA VAL A 403 3.11 1.63 -25.81
C VAL A 403 3.82 2.99 -25.91
N ARG A 404 5.15 3.02 -25.85
CA ARG A 404 5.97 4.25 -26.06
C ARG A 404 5.63 4.90 -27.40
N ALA A 405 5.62 4.14 -28.50
CA ALA A 405 5.30 4.67 -29.82
C ALA A 405 3.86 5.19 -29.93
N ALA A 406 2.89 4.54 -29.29
CA ALA A 406 1.50 4.99 -29.25
C ALA A 406 1.36 6.30 -28.45
N MET A 407 2.08 6.45 -27.33
CA MET A 407 2.15 7.68 -26.55
C MET A 407 2.72 8.83 -27.39
N THR A 408 3.86 8.64 -28.06
CA THR A 408 4.48 9.64 -28.95
C THR A 408 3.53 10.07 -30.07
N LYS A 409 2.81 9.10 -30.66
CA LYS A 409 1.81 9.36 -31.71
C LYS A 409 0.46 9.86 -31.18
N ARG A 410 0.33 10.09 -29.87
CA ARG A 410 -0.91 10.49 -29.18
C ARG A 410 -2.10 9.58 -29.51
N LYS A 411 -1.85 8.27 -29.70
CA LYS A 411 -2.86 7.23 -29.97
C LYS A 411 -3.25 6.51 -28.68
N SER A 412 -4.39 5.82 -28.69
CA SER A 412 -4.77 4.95 -27.57
C SER A 412 -3.87 3.71 -27.55
N ALA A 413 -2.90 3.67 -26.63
CA ALA A 413 -2.02 2.53 -26.43
C ALA A 413 -2.78 1.25 -26.08
N SER A 414 -3.94 1.38 -25.43
CA SER A 414 -4.83 0.26 -25.12
C SER A 414 -5.18 -0.55 -26.38
N ARG A 415 -5.67 0.12 -27.44
CA ARG A 415 -6.08 -0.55 -28.68
C ARG A 415 -4.92 -0.77 -29.65
N ALA A 416 -4.05 0.24 -29.81
CA ALA A 416 -2.96 0.19 -30.79
C ALA A 416 -1.93 -0.91 -30.50
N CYS A 417 -1.82 -1.32 -29.24
CA CYS A 417 -0.85 -2.32 -28.78
C CYS A 417 -1.52 -3.57 -28.20
N ALA A 418 -2.82 -3.74 -28.42
CA ALA A 418 -3.53 -4.93 -27.98
C ALA A 418 -2.95 -6.19 -28.65
N LEU A 419 -2.90 -7.27 -27.89
CA LEU A 419 -2.56 -8.60 -28.41
C LEU A 419 -3.85 -9.40 -28.55
N SER A 420 -3.95 -10.25 -29.57
CA SER A 420 -5.08 -11.18 -29.63
C SER A 420 -5.06 -12.08 -28.40
N ARG A 421 -6.25 -12.40 -27.88
CA ARG A 421 -6.44 -13.22 -26.69
C ARG A 421 -5.76 -14.57 -26.83
N GLU A 422 -5.81 -15.17 -28.02
CA GLU A 422 -5.12 -16.43 -28.34
C GLU A 422 -3.61 -16.34 -28.13
N LYS A 423 -2.98 -15.23 -28.57
CA LYS A 423 -1.53 -15.02 -28.41
C LYS A 423 -1.13 -14.66 -26.98
N ALA A 424 -2.02 -13.99 -26.25
CA ALA A 424 -1.74 -13.47 -24.92
C ALA A 424 -2.14 -14.43 -23.79
N LEU A 425 -3.03 -15.39 -24.02
CA LEU A 425 -3.65 -16.16 -22.94
C LEU A 425 -3.58 -17.67 -23.18
N ASP A 426 -2.58 -18.31 -22.59
CA ASP A 426 -2.46 -19.76 -22.63
C ASP A 426 -3.33 -20.46 -21.59
N ARG A 427 -3.42 -21.79 -21.70
CA ARG A 427 -3.96 -22.60 -20.61
C ARG A 427 -3.04 -22.53 -19.40
N ASP A 428 -3.60 -22.15 -18.25
CA ASP A 428 -2.88 -22.08 -16.99
C ASP A 428 -2.90 -23.46 -16.29
N PRO A 429 -1.73 -24.09 -16.03
CA PRO A 429 -1.62 -25.39 -15.41
C PRO A 429 -1.99 -25.42 -13.92
N ALA A 430 -1.84 -24.30 -13.20
CA ALA A 430 -2.24 -24.22 -11.79
C ALA A 430 -3.77 -24.20 -11.69
N THR A 431 -4.46 -23.31 -12.41
CA THR A 431 -5.93 -23.30 -12.39
C THR A 431 -6.54 -24.57 -12.99
N SER A 432 -5.91 -25.16 -14.02
CA SER A 432 -6.31 -26.47 -14.54
C SER A 432 -6.15 -27.58 -13.51
N ALA A 433 -5.08 -27.56 -12.70
CA ALA A 433 -4.90 -28.50 -11.61
C ALA A 433 -5.99 -28.32 -10.54
N ALA A 434 -6.29 -27.08 -10.14
CA ALA A 434 -7.36 -26.78 -9.19
C ALA A 434 -8.71 -27.30 -9.66
N ALA A 435 -9.08 -27.04 -10.93
CA ALA A 435 -10.31 -27.54 -11.52
C ALA A 435 -10.40 -29.08 -11.53
N ARG A 436 -9.28 -29.76 -11.80
CA ARG A 436 -9.22 -31.24 -11.80
C ARG A 436 -9.36 -31.86 -10.40
N GLN A 437 -8.97 -31.16 -9.33
CA GLN A 437 -9.05 -31.69 -7.97
C GLN A 437 -10.48 -31.83 -7.45
N LYS A 438 -11.45 -31.07 -8.00
CA LYS A 438 -12.85 -31.05 -7.52
C LYS A 438 -12.96 -30.95 -5.98
N SER A 439 -12.08 -30.17 -5.36
CA SER A 439 -11.95 -30.09 -3.90
C SER A 439 -12.54 -28.78 -3.36
N ALA A 440 -13.34 -28.85 -2.29
CA ALA A 440 -13.79 -27.65 -1.59
C ALA A 440 -12.62 -26.84 -0.97
N ARG A 441 -11.51 -27.52 -0.64
CA ARG A 441 -10.29 -26.91 -0.09
C ARG A 441 -9.53 -26.08 -1.13
N ILE A 442 -9.69 -26.35 -2.43
CA ILE A 442 -8.88 -25.75 -3.51
C ILE A 442 -9.80 -25.06 -4.51
N ARG A 443 -9.73 -23.74 -4.57
CA ARG A 443 -10.56 -22.92 -5.46
C ARG A 443 -9.67 -22.10 -6.38
N ALA A 444 -10.13 -21.87 -7.60
CA ALA A 444 -9.46 -20.99 -8.55
C ALA A 444 -10.23 -19.67 -8.71
N ILE A 445 -9.49 -18.57 -8.86
CA ILE A 445 -10.02 -17.26 -9.22
C ILE A 445 -9.41 -16.86 -10.56
N ASP A 446 -10.27 -16.57 -11.54
CA ASP A 446 -9.87 -16.04 -12.83
C ASP A 446 -10.19 -14.54 -12.93
N MET A 447 -9.16 -13.72 -13.13
CA MET A 447 -9.23 -12.26 -13.28
C MET A 447 -9.08 -11.79 -14.73
N THR A 448 -9.00 -12.70 -15.71
CA THR A 448 -8.69 -12.41 -17.11
C THR A 448 -9.61 -11.36 -17.75
N SER A 449 -10.88 -11.28 -17.35
CA SER A 449 -11.84 -10.28 -17.87
C SER A 449 -11.42 -8.83 -17.59
N PHE A 450 -10.54 -8.59 -16.61
CA PHE A 450 -9.98 -7.28 -16.31
C PHE A 450 -8.79 -6.90 -17.20
N PHE A 451 -8.22 -7.87 -17.91
CA PHE A 451 -7.09 -7.66 -18.83
C PHE A 451 -7.56 -7.71 -20.29
N CYS A 452 -8.55 -8.56 -20.58
CA CYS A 452 -8.92 -8.93 -21.93
C CYS A 452 -10.42 -8.76 -22.19
N SER A 453 -10.77 -8.44 -23.45
CA SER A 453 -12.06 -8.70 -24.04
C SER A 453 -12.19 -10.19 -24.42
N THR A 454 -13.23 -10.51 -25.18
CA THR A 454 -13.40 -11.81 -25.84
C THR A 454 -12.32 -12.11 -26.87
N SER A 455 -11.78 -11.07 -27.54
CA SER A 455 -10.83 -11.19 -28.65
C SER A 455 -9.42 -10.70 -28.35
N ASP A 456 -9.23 -9.77 -27.41
CA ASP A 456 -7.98 -9.02 -27.25
C ASP A 456 -7.61 -8.82 -25.78
N CYS A 457 -6.32 -8.78 -25.49
CA CYS A 457 -5.75 -8.41 -24.20
C CYS A 457 -5.01 -7.09 -24.33
N PHE A 458 -5.26 -6.16 -23.40
CA PHE A 458 -4.82 -4.78 -23.53
C PHE A 458 -3.60 -4.52 -22.63
N PRO A 459 -2.50 -3.95 -23.14
CA PRO A 459 -1.36 -3.58 -22.30
C PRO A 459 -1.63 -2.31 -21.49
N VAL A 460 -2.70 -1.57 -21.80
CA VAL A 460 -3.19 -0.43 -21.03
C VAL A 460 -4.68 -0.59 -20.82
N VAL A 461 -5.14 -0.55 -19.58
CA VAL A 461 -6.55 -0.74 -19.19
C VAL A 461 -7.00 0.45 -18.37
N GLY A 462 -8.02 1.18 -18.83
CA GLY A 462 -8.53 2.36 -18.11
C GLY A 462 -7.43 3.38 -17.78
N GLY A 463 -6.48 3.58 -18.69
CA GLY A 463 -5.33 4.48 -18.48
C GLY A 463 -4.19 3.92 -17.62
N ALA A 464 -4.35 2.76 -16.99
CA ALA A 464 -3.31 2.09 -16.22
C ALA A 464 -2.47 1.18 -17.12
N LEU A 465 -1.15 1.34 -17.10
CA LEU A 465 -0.23 0.43 -17.78
C LEU A 465 -0.24 -0.92 -17.04
N VAL A 466 -0.48 -2.02 -17.77
CA VAL A 466 -0.65 -3.35 -17.17
C VAL A 466 0.69 -3.95 -16.77
N TYR A 467 1.68 -3.95 -17.67
CA TYR A 467 2.97 -4.60 -17.45
C TYR A 467 4.08 -3.59 -17.23
N LYS A 468 4.99 -3.89 -16.31
CA LYS A 468 6.22 -3.11 -16.12
C LYS A 468 7.42 -3.64 -16.89
N ASP A 469 7.37 -4.91 -17.26
CA ASP A 469 8.37 -5.59 -18.10
C ASP A 469 7.66 -6.64 -18.98
N ILE A 470 8.39 -7.66 -19.44
CA ILE A 470 7.85 -8.70 -20.34
C ILE A 470 6.76 -9.58 -19.70
N SER A 471 6.57 -9.57 -18.38
CA SER A 471 5.63 -10.48 -17.71
C SER A 471 5.01 -9.96 -16.41
N HIS A 472 5.66 -9.04 -15.68
CA HIS A 472 5.19 -8.61 -14.37
C HIS A 472 4.21 -7.44 -14.46
N LEU A 473 3.20 -7.45 -13.59
CA LEU A 473 2.28 -6.31 -13.49
C LEU A 473 2.95 -5.07 -12.90
N THR A 474 2.47 -3.90 -13.33
CA THR A 474 2.70 -2.67 -12.58
C THR A 474 1.95 -2.73 -11.26
N ASP A 475 2.55 -2.14 -10.23
CA ASP A 475 1.91 -1.97 -8.92
C ASP A 475 0.58 -1.20 -9.02
N VAL A 476 0.56 -0.18 -9.88
CA VAL A 476 -0.61 0.65 -10.16
C VAL A 476 -1.78 -0.18 -10.69
N PHE A 477 -1.56 -0.98 -11.73
CA PHE A 477 -2.65 -1.81 -12.29
C PHE A 477 -3.06 -2.91 -11.31
N ALA A 478 -2.09 -3.59 -10.68
CA ALA A 478 -2.37 -4.63 -9.70
C ALA A 478 -3.22 -4.12 -8.53
N SER A 479 -2.94 -2.92 -8.01
CA SER A 479 -3.75 -2.27 -6.97
C SER A 479 -5.21 -2.09 -7.38
N THR A 480 -5.48 -1.76 -8.66
CA THR A 480 -6.86 -1.59 -9.14
C THR A 480 -7.67 -2.89 -9.18
N LEU A 481 -7.01 -4.06 -9.19
CA LEU A 481 -7.68 -5.36 -9.19
C LEU A 481 -8.25 -5.73 -7.81
N GLY A 482 -7.79 -5.08 -6.73
CA GLY A 482 -8.14 -5.39 -5.34
C GLY A 482 -9.64 -5.55 -5.06
N PRO A 483 -10.49 -4.53 -5.35
CA PRO A 483 -11.93 -4.60 -5.11
C PRO A 483 -12.61 -5.78 -5.82
N TYR A 484 -12.11 -6.12 -7.00
CA TYR A 484 -12.64 -7.16 -7.84
C TYR A 484 -12.17 -8.55 -7.40
N LEU A 485 -10.92 -8.65 -6.94
CA LEU A 485 -10.37 -9.84 -6.32
C LEU A 485 -11.13 -10.14 -5.02
N LEU A 486 -11.32 -9.16 -4.14
CA LEU A 486 -12.11 -9.30 -2.91
C LEU A 486 -13.52 -9.80 -3.20
N ARG A 487 -14.18 -9.22 -4.22
CA ARG A 487 -15.52 -9.65 -4.64
C ARG A 487 -15.55 -11.11 -5.10
N LYS A 488 -14.51 -11.58 -5.80
CA LYS A 488 -14.41 -13.00 -6.19
C LYS A 488 -14.09 -13.90 -5.01
N ILE A 489 -13.26 -13.45 -4.05
CA ILE A 489 -12.96 -14.18 -2.82
C ILE A 489 -14.24 -14.39 -2.00
N ARG A 490 -15.02 -13.32 -1.76
CA ARG A 490 -16.31 -13.41 -1.03
C ARG A 490 -17.35 -14.29 -1.72
N ALA A 491 -17.26 -14.45 -3.05
CA ALA A 491 -18.12 -15.36 -3.80
C ALA A 491 -17.67 -16.83 -3.70
N LEU A 492 -16.47 -17.12 -3.18
CA LEU A 492 -16.10 -18.46 -2.76
C LEU A 492 -16.73 -18.69 -1.38
N ASN A 493 -17.71 -19.58 -1.27
CA ASN A 493 -18.39 -19.89 0.00
C ASN A 493 -17.39 -19.98 1.18
N GLY A 494 -17.67 -19.24 2.27
CA GLY A 494 -16.91 -19.30 3.51
C GLY A 494 -15.83 -18.24 3.72
N TYR A 495 -16.04 -17.01 3.21
CA TYR A 495 -15.23 -15.80 3.45
C TYR A 495 -16.06 -14.59 3.85
#